data_AF-A0A1G6Y3C8-F1
#
_entry.id   AF-A0A1G6Y3C8-F1
#
_cell.length_a   1.000
_cell.length_b   1.000
_cell.length_c   1.000
_cell.angle_alpha   90.00
_cell.angle_beta   90.00
_cell.angle_gamma   90.00
#
_symmetry.space_group_name_H-M   'P 1'
#
loop_
_entity.id
_entity.type
_entity.pdbx_description
1 polymer ?
#
loop_
_entity_poly.entity_id
_entity_poly.type
_entity_poly.pdbx_seq_one_letter_code
_entity_poly.pdbx_strand_id
1 'polypeptide(L)'
;MSVALRQQLSLRKTRPETSFGPFRPLPALPWLVMATAIRIVGFGKPGLIVPALVLADVCVLLAFFATARDSIQAAGGQSSLGELTLGEQIRLSLSILWRIVLVIIIATLATAAVGFPSFAPHLLWGLDGMAFDQGADLGRFWSAAIAALVLLIIVNAEANGGRVALFAAVKDLGRHALWLGAAVLVLGTINVALGYGQALVRTAIWHFWQISMVDQPLKNLIYVVFIFSFAMLRLWITLSILTFGLKQSYARGG
;
A
#
# COMPACT_ATOMS: atom_id res chain seq x y z
N MET A 1 -38.91 2.67 27.81
CA MET A 1 -37.60 2.45 27.15
C MET A 1 -36.67 3.57 27.61
N SER A 2 -35.68 3.28 28.46
CA SER A 2 -34.97 4.29 29.26
C SER A 2 -34.00 5.14 28.43
N VAL A 3 -33.82 6.40 28.85
CA VAL A 3 -32.91 7.37 28.21
C VAL A 3 -31.48 6.81 28.12
N ALA A 4 -31.04 6.04 29.12
CA ALA A 4 -29.76 5.34 29.13
C ALA A 4 -29.61 4.31 27.99
N LEU A 5 -30.68 3.61 27.62
CA LEU A 5 -30.68 2.63 26.51
C LEU A 5 -30.68 3.34 25.15
N ARG A 6 -31.33 4.50 25.03
CA ARG A 6 -31.21 5.39 23.86
C ARG A 6 -29.81 5.98 23.73
N GLN A 7 -29.17 6.34 24.84
CA GLN A 7 -27.81 6.87 24.86
C GLN A 7 -26.77 5.79 24.55
N GLN A 8 -26.96 4.55 25.04
CA GLN A 8 -26.14 3.41 24.62
C GLN A 8 -26.37 3.06 23.15
N LEU A 9 -27.60 3.11 22.63
CA LEU A 9 -27.88 2.90 21.21
C LEU A 9 -27.36 4.04 20.33
N SER A 10 -27.38 5.29 20.79
CA SER A 10 -26.82 6.43 20.05
C SER A 10 -25.29 6.46 20.10
N LEU A 11 -24.67 6.07 21.22
CA LEU A 11 -23.22 5.85 21.33
C LEU A 11 -22.76 4.64 20.52
N ARG A 12 -23.60 3.62 20.37
CA ARG A 12 -23.35 2.50 19.45
C ARG A 12 -23.55 2.89 17.98
N LYS A 13 -24.37 3.91 17.71
CA LYS A 13 -24.62 4.46 16.38
C LYS A 13 -23.53 5.45 15.93
N THR A 14 -22.63 5.88 16.81
CA THR A 14 -21.52 6.81 16.50
C THR A 14 -20.15 6.15 16.27
N ARG A 15 -20.08 4.82 16.00
CA ARG A 15 -18.89 4.23 15.35
C ARG A 15 -19.27 3.40 14.12
N PRO A 16 -19.68 4.03 13.00
CA PRO A 16 -19.95 3.32 11.75
C PRO A 16 -18.71 3.04 10.88
N GLU A 17 -17.49 3.47 11.26
CA GLU A 17 -16.40 3.64 10.27
C GLU A 17 -15.22 2.64 10.32
N THR A 18 -15.17 1.65 11.22
CA THR A 18 -13.92 0.87 11.41
C THR A 18 -14.09 -0.65 11.48
N SER A 19 -15.21 -1.16 11.00
CA SER A 19 -15.23 -2.56 10.57
C SER A 19 -14.46 -2.62 9.24
N PHE A 20 -13.54 -3.58 9.09
CA PHE A 20 -12.97 -3.93 7.78
C PHE A 20 -13.32 -5.39 7.53
N GLY A 21 -13.98 -5.66 6.41
CA GLY A 21 -14.43 -6.98 5.99
C GLY A 21 -13.28 -7.84 5.46
N PRO A 22 -13.57 -9.09 5.09
CA PRO A 22 -12.58 -9.96 4.48
C PRO A 22 -12.07 -9.33 3.19
N PHE A 23 -10.74 -9.31 3.04
CA PHE A 23 -10.09 -8.78 1.86
C PHE A 23 -10.57 -9.49 0.59
N ARG A 24 -10.99 -8.73 -0.42
CA ARG A 24 -11.24 -9.27 -1.76
C ARG A 24 -10.15 -8.78 -2.72
N PRO A 25 -9.42 -9.70 -3.36
CA PRO A 25 -8.34 -9.35 -4.28
C PRO A 25 -8.82 -8.67 -5.57
N LEU A 26 -10.06 -8.96 -5.99
CA LEU A 26 -10.59 -8.62 -7.32
C LEU A 26 -10.44 -7.13 -7.72
N PRO A 27 -10.70 -6.14 -6.84
CA PRO A 27 -10.61 -4.73 -7.22
C PRO A 27 -9.17 -4.24 -7.50
N ALA A 28 -8.15 -4.88 -6.92
CA ALA A 28 -6.74 -4.51 -7.13
C ALA A 28 -6.13 -5.13 -8.39
N LEU A 29 -6.69 -6.25 -8.89
CA LEU A 29 -6.14 -7.00 -10.02
C LEU A 29 -5.86 -6.13 -11.26
N PRO A 30 -6.80 -5.34 -11.82
CA PRO A 30 -6.55 -4.62 -13.06
C PRO A 30 -5.42 -3.60 -12.91
N TRP A 31 -5.36 -2.94 -11.75
CA TRP A 31 -4.33 -1.96 -11.44
C TRP A 31 -2.96 -2.59 -11.25
N LEU A 32 -2.87 -3.72 -10.54
CA LEU A 32 -1.60 -4.43 -10.37
C LEU A 32 -1.09 -5.06 -11.66
N VAL A 33 -1.97 -5.56 -12.52
CA VAL A 33 -1.59 -6.06 -13.86
C VAL A 33 -1.01 -4.90 -14.67
N MET A 34 -1.68 -3.74 -14.69
CA MET A 34 -1.20 -2.55 -15.38
C MET A 34 0.13 -2.05 -14.81
N ALA A 35 0.25 -2.00 -13.48
CA ALA A 35 1.47 -1.64 -12.77
C ALA A 35 2.65 -2.56 -13.16
N THR A 36 2.38 -3.86 -13.29
CA THR A 36 3.38 -4.86 -13.71
C THR A 36 3.76 -4.67 -15.18
N ALA A 37 2.78 -4.51 -16.07
CA ALA A 37 3.00 -4.30 -17.50
C ALA A 37 3.81 -3.03 -17.79
N ILE A 38 3.48 -1.91 -17.13
CA ILE A 38 4.20 -0.64 -17.29
C ILE A 38 5.67 -0.79 -16.84
N ARG A 39 5.93 -1.50 -15.74
CA ARG A 39 7.30 -1.79 -15.27
C ARG A 39 8.10 -2.59 -16.30
N ILE A 40 7.50 -3.62 -16.90
CA ILE A 40 8.15 -4.43 -17.94
C ILE A 40 8.54 -3.56 -19.14
N VAL A 41 7.64 -2.69 -19.60
CA VAL A 41 7.93 -1.76 -20.71
C VAL A 41 9.00 -0.74 -20.32
N GLY A 42 8.93 -0.20 -19.09
CA GLY A 42 9.88 0.78 -18.57
C GLY A 42 11.30 0.22 -18.48
N PHE A 43 11.49 -0.95 -17.85
CA PHE A 43 12.81 -1.59 -17.75
C PHE A 43 13.37 -2.02 -19.11
N GLY A 44 12.51 -2.26 -20.11
CA GLY A 44 12.94 -2.53 -21.48
C GLY A 44 13.43 -1.30 -22.25
N LYS A 45 13.17 -0.07 -21.77
CA LYS A 45 13.51 1.18 -22.47
C LYS A 45 14.07 2.23 -21.48
N PRO A 46 15.40 2.43 -21.41
CA PRO A 46 16.02 3.27 -20.38
C PRO A 46 15.50 4.72 -20.35
N GLY A 47 15.13 5.30 -21.50
CA GLY A 47 14.54 6.65 -21.57
C GLY A 47 13.10 6.76 -21.04
N LEU A 48 12.41 5.64 -20.79
CA LEU A 48 11.03 5.61 -20.29
C LEU A 48 10.92 5.11 -18.85
N ILE A 49 12.03 4.77 -18.19
CA ILE A 49 12.01 4.21 -16.82
C ILE A 49 11.29 5.14 -15.84
N VAL A 50 11.66 6.42 -15.80
CA VAL A 50 11.09 7.38 -14.84
C VAL A 50 9.57 7.58 -15.05
N PRO A 51 9.07 7.93 -16.25
CA PRO A 51 7.63 8.08 -16.45
C PRO A 51 6.87 6.76 -16.28
N ALA A 52 7.47 5.62 -16.64
CA ALA A 52 6.88 4.32 -16.41
C ALA A 52 6.70 4.06 -14.90
N LEU A 53 7.73 4.31 -14.08
CA LEU A 53 7.64 4.12 -12.63
C LEU A 53 6.57 5.01 -12.00
N VAL A 54 6.49 6.28 -12.37
CA VAL A 54 5.44 7.19 -11.88
C VAL A 54 4.04 6.67 -12.20
N LEU A 55 3.80 6.23 -13.44
CA LEU A 55 2.51 5.66 -13.82
C LEU A 55 2.23 4.35 -13.10
N ALA A 56 3.25 3.53 -12.91
CA ALA A 56 3.12 2.25 -12.26
C ALA A 56 2.87 2.39 -10.75
N ASP A 57 3.36 3.47 -10.14
CA ASP A 57 3.10 3.89 -8.75
C ASP A 57 1.67 4.42 -8.57
N VAL A 58 1.17 5.20 -9.54
CA VAL A 58 -0.24 5.58 -9.59
C VAL A 58 -1.12 4.33 -9.59
N CYS A 59 -0.76 3.31 -10.37
CA CYS A 59 -1.48 2.04 -10.41
C CYS A 59 -1.42 1.30 -9.07
N VAL A 60 -0.27 1.27 -8.39
CA VAL A 60 -0.14 0.66 -7.05
C VAL A 60 -1.03 1.36 -6.03
N LEU A 61 -1.09 2.69 -6.04
CA LEU A 61 -2.00 3.44 -5.17
C LEU A 61 -3.46 3.16 -5.50
N LEU A 62 -3.83 3.11 -6.78
CA LEU A 62 -5.20 2.79 -7.19
C LEU A 62 -5.59 1.37 -6.76
N ALA A 63 -4.67 0.41 -6.87
CA ALA A 63 -4.86 -0.95 -6.35
C ALA A 63 -5.10 -0.93 -4.83
N PHE A 64 -4.20 -0.27 -4.10
CA PHE A 64 -4.29 -0.16 -2.64
C PHE A 64 -5.61 0.48 -2.20
N PHE A 65 -6.02 1.55 -2.90
CA PHE A 65 -7.21 2.31 -2.61
C PHE A 65 -8.50 1.53 -2.93
N ALA A 66 -8.57 0.89 -4.09
CA ALA A 66 -9.70 0.04 -4.48
C ALA A 66 -9.92 -1.07 -3.45
N THR A 67 -8.84 -1.66 -2.95
CA THR A 67 -8.91 -2.75 -1.98
C THR A 67 -9.18 -2.27 -0.56
N ALA A 68 -8.64 -1.12 -0.15
CA ALA A 68 -8.98 -0.51 1.14
C ALA A 68 -10.47 -0.18 1.20
N ARG A 69 -11.04 0.42 0.15
CA ARG A 69 -12.47 0.73 0.03
C ARG A 69 -13.34 -0.52 0.08
N ASP A 70 -13.04 -1.53 -0.74
CA ASP A 70 -13.81 -2.77 -0.76
C ASP A 70 -13.78 -3.46 0.61
N SER A 71 -12.64 -3.40 1.30
CA SER A 71 -12.52 -3.90 2.67
C SER A 71 -13.43 -3.12 3.64
N ILE A 72 -13.56 -1.80 3.51
CA ILE A 72 -14.44 -0.98 4.37
C ILE A 72 -15.93 -1.27 4.06
N GLN A 73 -16.30 -1.34 2.78
CA GLN A 73 -17.65 -1.65 2.34
C GLN A 73 -18.09 -3.07 2.75
N ALA A 74 -17.22 -4.07 2.59
CA ALA A 74 -17.47 -5.46 2.98
C ALA A 74 -17.71 -5.63 4.48
N ALA A 75 -17.34 -4.63 5.27
CA ALA A 75 -17.50 -4.62 6.72
C ALA A 75 -18.82 -4.00 7.21
N GLY A 76 -19.66 -3.52 6.29
CA GLY A 76 -20.88 -2.79 6.60
C GLY A 76 -20.66 -1.29 6.88
N GLY A 77 -19.46 -0.76 6.61
CA GLY A 77 -19.20 0.68 6.66
C GLY A 77 -19.82 1.40 5.45
N GLN A 78 -20.43 2.56 5.67
CA GLN A 78 -20.82 3.44 4.57
C GLN A 78 -19.57 4.18 4.06
N SER A 79 -19.02 3.72 2.94
CA SER A 79 -17.94 4.45 2.28
C SER A 79 -18.55 5.53 1.38
N SER A 80 -18.42 6.81 1.76
CA SER A 80 -18.79 7.94 0.90
C SER A 80 -17.99 7.95 -0.42
N LEU A 81 -16.92 7.17 -0.48
CA LEU A 81 -16.09 6.99 -1.65
C LEU A 81 -16.70 6.06 -2.71
N GLY A 82 -17.73 5.26 -2.35
CA GLY A 82 -18.46 4.40 -3.28
C GLY A 82 -19.36 5.16 -4.26
N GLU A 83 -19.77 6.38 -3.90
CA GLU A 83 -20.52 7.29 -4.77
C GLU A 83 -19.60 8.10 -5.71
N LEU A 84 -18.29 8.06 -5.49
CA LEU A 84 -17.34 8.82 -6.29
C LEU A 84 -17.12 8.18 -7.67
N THR A 85 -17.26 9.02 -8.69
CA THR A 85 -16.94 8.69 -10.08
C THR A 85 -15.46 8.31 -10.21
N LEU A 86 -15.14 7.45 -11.18
CA LEU A 86 -13.76 6.99 -11.44
C LEU A 86 -12.76 8.15 -11.56
N GLY A 87 -13.18 9.27 -12.14
CA GLY A 87 -12.37 10.50 -12.23
C GLY A 87 -12.06 11.14 -10.88
N GLU A 88 -13.00 11.15 -9.94
CA GLU A 88 -12.79 11.65 -8.58
C GLU A 88 -11.88 10.71 -7.77
N GLN A 89 -12.00 9.39 -7.97
CA GLN A 89 -11.09 8.41 -7.37
C GLN A 89 -9.65 8.62 -7.84
N ILE A 90 -9.45 8.86 -9.14
CA ILE A 90 -8.14 9.17 -9.73
C ILE A 90 -7.62 10.51 -9.18
N ARG A 91 -8.45 11.56 -9.15
CA ARG A 91 -8.04 12.87 -8.63
C ARG A 91 -7.64 12.80 -7.15
N LEU A 92 -8.39 12.05 -6.34
CA LEU A 92 -8.07 11.83 -4.94
C LEU A 92 -6.76 11.04 -4.79
N SER A 93 -6.59 9.98 -5.58
CA SER A 93 -5.35 9.17 -5.59
C SER A 93 -4.14 10.00 -6.01
N LEU A 94 -4.27 10.88 -7.02
CA LEU A 94 -3.21 11.82 -7.43
C LEU A 94 -2.91 12.87 -6.35
N SER A 95 -3.92 13.35 -5.63
CA SER A 95 -3.73 14.27 -4.51
C SER A 95 -2.98 13.62 -3.35
N ILE A 96 -3.26 12.35 -3.05
CA ILE A 96 -2.50 11.55 -2.08
C ILE A 96 -1.08 11.31 -2.59
N LEU A 97 -0.93 10.91 -3.86
CA LEU A 97 0.37 10.62 -4.47
C LEU A 97 1.32 11.81 -4.35
N TRP A 98 0.91 13.01 -4.78
CA TRP A 98 1.79 14.18 -4.75
C TRP A 98 2.31 14.48 -3.34
N ARG A 99 1.44 14.29 -2.33
CA ARG A 99 1.79 14.50 -0.93
C ARG A 99 2.75 13.44 -0.39
N ILE A 100 2.54 12.17 -0.74
CA ILE A 100 3.44 11.08 -0.37
C ILE A 100 4.79 11.23 -1.07
N VAL A 101 4.80 11.62 -2.35
CA VAL A 101 6.02 11.93 -3.09
C VAL A 101 6.79 13.05 -2.41
N LEU A 102 6.12 14.13 -1.98
CA LEU A 102 6.77 15.18 -1.19
C LEU A 102 7.40 14.65 0.11
N VAL A 103 6.71 13.80 0.85
CA VAL A 103 7.26 13.15 2.07
C VAL A 103 8.49 12.31 1.74
N ILE A 104 8.43 11.52 0.66
CA ILE A 104 9.55 10.70 0.19
C ILE A 104 10.75 11.56 -0.19
N ILE A 105 10.54 12.65 -0.94
CA ILE A 105 11.61 13.58 -1.34
C ILE A 105 12.26 14.21 -0.10
N ILE A 106 11.45 14.74 0.83
CA ILE A 106 11.94 15.36 2.07
C ILE A 106 12.74 14.34 2.90
N ALA A 107 12.22 13.14 3.10
CA ALA A 107 12.90 12.08 3.85
C ALA A 107 14.22 11.67 3.19
N THR A 108 14.24 11.58 1.86
CA THR A 108 15.43 11.26 1.06
C THR A 108 16.50 12.34 1.22
N LEU A 109 16.14 13.61 1.05
CA LEU A 109 17.05 14.74 1.18
C LEU A 109 17.58 14.87 2.61
N ALA A 110 16.71 14.73 3.62
CA ALA A 110 17.12 14.75 5.02
C ALA A 110 18.11 13.62 5.34
N THR A 111 17.84 12.41 4.87
CA THR A 111 18.73 11.25 5.08
C THR A 111 20.10 11.45 4.43
N ALA A 112 20.12 12.02 3.22
CA ALA A 112 21.37 12.39 2.56
C ALA A 112 22.13 13.47 3.35
N ALA A 113 21.43 14.49 3.86
CA ALA A 113 22.02 15.58 4.63
C ALA A 113 22.57 15.14 6.01
N VAL A 114 21.96 14.14 6.66
CA VAL A 114 22.42 13.58 7.94
C VAL A 114 23.62 12.62 7.76
N GLY A 115 24.05 12.35 6.52
CA GLY A 115 25.28 11.60 6.24
C GLY A 115 25.06 10.14 5.82
N PHE A 116 23.86 9.77 5.39
CA PHE A 116 23.56 8.44 4.83
C PHE A 116 23.27 8.48 3.31
N PRO A 117 24.22 8.97 2.46
CA PRO A 117 23.98 9.16 1.04
C PRO A 117 23.81 7.84 0.26
N SER A 118 24.35 6.73 0.77
CA SER A 118 24.18 5.40 0.15
C SER A 118 22.79 4.81 0.39
N PHE A 119 22.13 5.16 1.50
CA PHE A 119 20.79 4.68 1.83
C PHE A 119 19.69 5.55 1.23
N ALA A 120 19.93 6.85 1.09
CA ALA A 120 18.94 7.82 0.60
C ALA A 120 18.22 7.39 -0.70
N PRO A 121 18.89 6.85 -1.75
CA PRO A 121 18.20 6.42 -2.97
C PRO A 121 17.16 5.31 -2.74
N HIS A 122 17.32 4.48 -1.70
CA HIS A 122 16.36 3.41 -1.39
C HIS A 122 15.04 3.95 -0.84
N LEU A 123 15.04 5.15 -0.25
CA LEU A 123 13.84 5.79 0.26
C LEU A 123 12.89 6.24 -0.87
N LEU A 124 13.43 6.52 -2.06
CA LEU A 124 12.63 6.90 -3.24
C LEU A 124 11.64 5.80 -3.66
N TRP A 125 11.95 4.54 -3.35
CA TRP A 125 11.14 3.38 -3.72
C TRP A 125 10.04 3.05 -2.71
N GLY A 126 9.84 3.91 -1.69
CA GLY A 126 8.93 3.65 -0.57
C GLY A 126 7.52 3.26 -0.99
N LEU A 127 6.96 3.93 -1.99
CA LEU A 127 5.61 3.66 -2.49
C LEU A 127 5.57 2.41 -3.38
N ASP A 128 6.55 2.23 -4.26
CA ASP A 128 6.68 1.03 -5.10
C ASP A 128 6.77 -0.24 -4.24
N GLY A 129 7.52 -0.15 -3.14
CA GLY A 129 7.73 -1.24 -2.19
C GLY A 129 6.49 -1.69 -1.41
N MET A 130 5.34 -1.01 -1.57
CA MET A 130 4.05 -1.48 -1.06
C MET A 130 3.55 -2.73 -1.78
N ALA A 131 3.89 -2.86 -3.07
CA ALA A 131 3.51 -4.01 -3.89
C ALA A 131 4.74 -4.74 -4.42
N PHE A 132 5.79 -4.04 -4.83
CA PHE A 132 6.99 -4.64 -5.42
C PHE A 132 8.10 -4.81 -4.39
N ASP A 133 9.07 -5.69 -4.69
CA ASP A 133 10.13 -6.01 -3.74
C ASP A 133 11.21 -4.94 -3.76
N GLN A 134 11.60 -4.46 -2.58
CA GLN A 134 12.77 -3.60 -2.44
C GLN A 134 14.03 -4.42 -2.17
N GLY A 135 15.14 -4.00 -2.77
CA GLY A 135 16.44 -4.66 -2.57
C GLY A 135 17.08 -4.42 -1.20
N ALA A 136 16.71 -3.35 -0.49
CA ALA A 136 17.28 -3.01 0.82
C ALA A 136 16.29 -3.35 1.95
N ASP A 137 16.77 -4.04 3.00
CA ASP A 137 15.92 -4.44 4.13
C ASP A 137 15.33 -3.24 4.86
N LEU A 138 16.14 -2.21 5.14
CA LEU A 138 15.66 -0.95 5.73
C LEU A 138 14.62 -0.25 4.84
N GLY A 139 14.75 -0.40 3.52
CA GLY A 139 13.78 0.11 2.56
C GLY A 139 12.41 -0.59 2.66
N ARG A 140 12.39 -1.89 2.99
CA ARG A 140 11.15 -2.65 3.22
C ARG A 140 10.38 -2.16 4.45
N PHE A 141 11.08 -1.74 5.51
CA PHE A 141 10.47 -1.08 6.66
C PHE A 141 9.95 0.32 6.31
N TRP A 142 10.70 1.06 5.48
CA TRP A 142 10.25 2.36 4.97
C TRP A 142 8.96 2.24 4.15
N SER A 143 8.86 1.24 3.26
CA SER A 143 7.63 0.96 2.52
C SER A 143 6.45 0.61 3.41
N ALA A 144 6.69 -0.16 4.49
CA ALA A 144 5.66 -0.44 5.49
C ALA A 144 5.15 0.85 6.16
N ALA A 145 6.06 1.78 6.48
CA ALA A 145 5.70 3.08 7.05
C ALA A 145 4.92 3.96 6.06
N ILE A 146 5.33 4.01 4.79
CA ILE A 146 4.61 4.71 3.72
C ILE A 146 3.21 4.11 3.52
N ALA A 147 3.08 2.78 3.52
CA ALA A 147 1.79 2.12 3.42
C ALA A 147 0.84 2.49 4.57
N ALA A 148 1.36 2.54 5.81
CA ALA A 148 0.59 2.98 6.97
C ALA A 148 0.11 4.43 6.84
N LEU A 149 1.00 5.32 6.38
CA LEU A 149 0.67 6.73 6.13
C LEU A 149 -0.40 6.87 5.06
N VAL A 150 -0.27 6.14 3.94
CA VAL A 150 -1.26 6.12 2.85
C VAL A 150 -2.61 5.64 3.38
N LEU A 151 -2.65 4.57 4.16
CA LEU A 151 -3.89 4.05 4.74
C LEU A 151 -4.57 5.08 5.65
N LEU A 152 -3.82 5.75 6.52
CA LEU A 152 -4.37 6.80 7.38
C LEU A 152 -4.92 7.98 6.59
N ILE A 153 -4.22 8.40 5.53
CA ILE A 153 -4.71 9.46 4.66
C ILE A 153 -6.02 9.06 4.00
N ILE A 154 -6.15 7.80 3.57
CA ILE A 154 -7.39 7.26 2.98
C ILE A 154 -8.52 7.28 4.00
N VAL A 155 -8.31 6.70 5.19
CA VAL A 155 -9.32 6.65 6.26
C VAL A 155 -9.77 8.06 6.66
N ASN A 156 -8.84 8.99 6.81
CA ASN A 156 -9.16 10.37 7.16
C ASN A 156 -9.85 11.13 6.01
N ALA A 157 -9.55 10.79 4.75
CA ALA A 157 -10.24 11.34 3.60
C ALA A 157 -11.68 10.81 3.49
N GLU A 158 -11.96 9.57 3.90
CA GLU A 158 -13.33 9.05 4.02
C GLU A 158 -14.12 9.84 5.07
N ALA A 159 -13.59 10.00 6.28
CA ALA A 159 -14.25 10.71 7.38
C ALA A 159 -14.53 12.20 7.08
N ASN A 160 -13.73 12.83 6.20
CA ASN A 160 -13.82 14.26 5.87
C ASN A 160 -14.37 14.54 4.45
N GLY A 161 -15.13 13.62 3.86
CA GLY A 161 -15.81 13.86 2.57
C GLY A 161 -14.86 14.13 1.40
N GLY A 162 -13.72 13.44 1.35
CA GLY A 162 -12.75 13.51 0.24
C GLY A 162 -11.65 14.56 0.37
N ARG A 163 -11.61 15.33 1.47
CA ARG A 163 -10.51 16.28 1.72
C ARG A 163 -9.26 15.58 2.25
N VAL A 164 -8.18 15.64 1.48
CA VAL A 164 -6.87 15.05 1.85
C VAL A 164 -6.20 15.92 2.92
N ALA A 165 -6.22 15.49 4.17
CA ALA A 165 -5.60 16.19 5.30
C ALA A 165 -4.38 15.43 5.84
N LEU A 166 -3.21 15.66 5.24
CA LEU A 166 -1.96 14.99 5.61
C LEU A 166 -1.51 15.28 7.05
N PHE A 167 -1.67 16.51 7.53
CA PHE A 167 -1.32 16.86 8.92
C PHE A 167 -2.21 16.16 9.94
N ALA A 168 -3.50 15.97 9.63
CA ALA A 168 -4.40 15.19 10.47
C ALA A 168 -4.01 13.71 10.44
N ALA A 169 -3.67 13.15 9.28
CA ALA A 169 -3.16 11.78 9.19
C ALA A 169 -1.84 11.56 9.95
N VAL A 170 -0.91 12.51 9.92
CA VAL A 170 0.33 12.46 10.71
C VAL A 170 0.03 12.62 12.21
N LYS A 171 -0.93 13.46 12.59
CA LYS A 171 -1.36 13.61 13.99
C LYS A 171 -2.03 12.33 14.51
N ASP A 172 -2.84 11.68 13.70
CA ASP A 172 -3.47 10.39 14.02
C ASP A 172 -2.44 9.26 14.05
N LEU A 173 -1.43 9.29 13.16
CA LEU A 173 -0.27 8.41 13.26
C LEU A 173 0.44 8.58 14.61
N GLY A 174 0.62 9.81 15.08
CA GLY A 174 1.19 10.11 16.40
C GLY A 174 0.32 9.59 17.55
N ARG A 175 -1.00 9.75 17.44
CA ARG A 175 -1.97 9.28 18.45
C ARG A 175 -2.06 7.76 18.52
N HIS A 176 -1.88 7.08 17.39
CA HIS A 176 -1.91 5.62 17.26
C HIS A 176 -0.50 5.00 17.09
N ALA A 177 0.56 5.75 17.42
CA ALA A 177 1.94 5.44 17.04
C ALA A 177 2.44 4.10 17.58
N LEU A 178 1.97 3.67 18.76
CA LEU A 178 2.39 2.40 19.35
C LEU A 178 1.82 1.20 18.57
N TRP A 179 0.54 1.23 18.21
CA TRP A 179 -0.11 0.13 17.49
C TRP A 179 0.22 0.13 16.01
N LEU A 180 0.24 1.31 15.38
CA LEU A 180 0.66 1.44 13.98
C LEU A 180 2.16 1.21 13.84
N GLY A 181 2.98 1.65 14.79
CA GLY A 181 4.41 1.35 14.82
C GLY A 181 4.66 -0.15 14.94
N ALA A 182 3.96 -0.85 15.84
CA ALA A 182 4.02 -2.30 15.93
C ALA A 182 3.58 -2.99 14.62
N ALA A 183 2.49 -2.52 13.99
CA ALA A 183 2.03 -3.03 12.70
C ALA A 183 3.07 -2.82 11.58
N VAL A 184 3.73 -1.65 11.56
CA VAL A 184 4.81 -1.34 10.61
C VAL A 184 6.03 -2.24 10.84
N LEU A 185 6.41 -2.51 12.09
CA LEU A 185 7.52 -3.40 12.42
C LEU A 185 7.22 -4.85 12.01
N VAL A 186 6.02 -5.35 12.31
CA VAL A 186 5.58 -6.69 11.90
C VAL A 186 5.53 -6.78 10.37
N LEU A 187 4.96 -5.78 9.70
CA LEU A 187 4.89 -5.73 8.25
C LEU A 187 6.27 -5.69 7.60
N GLY A 188 7.19 -4.86 8.12
CA GLY A 188 8.57 -4.79 7.65
C GLY A 188 9.29 -6.13 7.78
N THR A 189 9.11 -6.82 8.90
CA THR A 189 9.69 -8.16 9.14
C THR A 189 9.14 -9.18 8.15
N ILE A 190 7.83 -9.17 7.89
CA ILE A 190 7.22 -10.07 6.90
C ILE A 190 7.68 -9.72 5.48
N ASN A 191 7.82 -8.45 5.15
CA ASN A 191 8.35 -8.02 3.85
C ASN A 191 9.78 -8.50 3.64
N VAL A 192 10.62 -8.49 4.67
CA VAL A 192 11.98 -9.08 4.62
C VAL A 192 11.91 -10.58 4.37
N ALA A 193 11.09 -11.32 5.12
CA ALA A 193 10.91 -12.76 4.93
C ALA A 193 10.38 -13.12 3.53
N LEU A 194 9.38 -12.38 3.05
CA LEU A 194 8.88 -12.50 1.68
C LEU A 194 9.93 -12.17 0.64
N GLY A 195 10.78 -11.18 0.91
CA GLY A 195 11.91 -10.82 0.05
C GLY A 195 12.88 -11.98 -0.14
N TYR A 196 13.24 -12.68 0.94
CA TYR A 196 14.06 -13.90 0.86
C TYR A 196 13.34 -15.03 0.11
N GLY A 197 12.05 -15.26 0.41
CA GLY A 197 11.25 -16.25 -0.32
C GLY A 197 11.16 -15.93 -1.83
N GLN A 198 10.98 -14.66 -2.17
CA GLN A 198 10.94 -14.19 -3.55
C GLN A 198 12.30 -14.35 -4.23
N ALA A 199 13.41 -14.13 -3.52
CA ALA A 199 14.75 -14.36 -4.04
C ALA A 199 14.99 -15.85 -4.36
N LEU A 200 14.56 -16.77 -3.49
CA LEU A 200 14.66 -18.21 -3.75
C LEU A 200 13.88 -18.62 -5.00
N VAL A 201 12.63 -18.17 -5.12
CA VAL A 201 11.81 -18.47 -6.30
C VAL A 201 12.38 -17.81 -7.56
N ARG A 202 12.91 -16.58 -7.45
CA ARG A 202 13.59 -15.89 -8.56
C ARG A 202 14.79 -16.69 -9.06
N THR A 203 15.60 -17.22 -8.16
CA THR A 203 16.75 -18.09 -8.50
C THR A 203 16.28 -19.38 -9.17
N ALA A 204 15.21 -20.01 -8.67
CA ALA A 204 14.63 -21.19 -9.32
C ALA A 204 14.12 -20.90 -10.73
N ILE A 205 13.43 -19.77 -10.93
CA ILE A 205 12.97 -19.32 -12.26
C ILE A 205 14.15 -19.02 -13.18
N TRP A 206 15.21 -18.40 -12.65
CA TRP A 206 16.43 -18.14 -13.42
C TRP A 206 17.09 -19.43 -13.89
N HIS A 207 17.24 -20.42 -13.01
CA HIS A 207 17.73 -21.75 -13.39
C HIS A 207 16.83 -22.43 -14.43
N PHE A 208 15.51 -22.40 -14.24
CA PHE A 208 14.55 -22.89 -15.22
C PHE A 208 14.73 -22.20 -16.57
N TRP A 209 14.93 -20.88 -16.59
CA TRP A 209 15.13 -20.11 -17.82
C TRP A 209 16.37 -20.57 -18.59
N GLN A 210 17.47 -20.81 -17.88
CA GLN A 210 18.74 -21.24 -18.47
C GLN A 210 18.69 -22.66 -19.05
N ILE A 211 18.00 -23.58 -18.38
CA ILE A 211 18.00 -25.01 -18.73
C ILE A 211 16.88 -25.36 -19.72
N SER A 212 15.78 -24.61 -19.71
CA SER A 212 14.59 -24.98 -20.49
C SER A 212 14.69 -24.55 -21.96
N MET A 213 14.36 -25.47 -22.86
CA MET A 213 14.23 -25.22 -24.30
C MET A 213 12.87 -24.59 -24.70
N VAL A 214 12.11 -24.11 -23.71
CA VAL A 214 10.79 -23.52 -23.91
C VAL A 214 10.90 -22.17 -24.62
N ASP A 215 9.93 -21.87 -25.49
CA ASP A 215 9.86 -20.61 -26.23
C ASP A 215 9.80 -19.38 -25.31
N GLN A 216 10.37 -18.27 -25.79
CA GLN A 216 10.49 -17.00 -25.05
C GLN A 216 9.16 -16.45 -24.50
N PRO A 217 8.01 -16.54 -25.20
CA PRO A 217 6.73 -16.06 -24.68
C PRO A 217 6.30 -16.75 -23.39
N LEU A 218 6.50 -18.07 -23.29
CA LEU A 218 6.10 -18.85 -22.12
C LEU A 218 7.03 -18.56 -20.92
N LYS A 219 8.33 -18.35 -21.17
CA LYS A 219 9.28 -17.88 -20.15
C LYS A 219 8.88 -16.52 -19.58
N ASN A 220 8.51 -15.57 -20.46
CA ASN A 220 8.03 -14.26 -20.06
C ASN A 220 6.73 -14.35 -19.26
N LEU A 221 5.79 -15.21 -19.68
CA LEU A 221 4.53 -15.42 -18.96
C LEU A 221 4.76 -15.93 -17.53
N ILE A 222 5.64 -16.92 -17.35
CA ILE A 222 5.98 -17.45 -16.02
C ILE A 222 6.57 -16.34 -15.15
N TYR A 223 7.46 -15.51 -15.70
CA TYR A 223 8.08 -14.40 -14.97
C TYR A 223 7.05 -13.32 -14.57
N VAL A 224 6.12 -12.99 -15.47
CA VAL A 224 5.01 -12.06 -15.21
C VAL A 224 4.11 -12.59 -14.09
N VAL A 225 3.68 -13.85 -14.18
CA VAL A 225 2.83 -14.49 -13.17
C VAL A 225 3.53 -14.50 -11.82
N PHE A 226 4.82 -14.84 -11.78
CA PHE A 226 5.61 -14.78 -10.56
C PHE A 226 5.64 -13.38 -9.91
N ILE A 227 5.99 -12.34 -10.67
CA ILE A 227 6.02 -10.96 -10.15
C ILE A 227 4.63 -10.56 -9.65
N PHE A 228 3.62 -10.83 -10.45
CA PHE A 228 2.25 -10.47 -10.14
C PHE A 228 1.73 -11.17 -8.87
N SER A 229 1.98 -12.47 -8.72
CA SER A 229 1.58 -13.24 -7.54
C SER A 229 2.22 -12.70 -6.26
N PHE A 230 3.52 -12.39 -6.28
CA PHE A 230 4.19 -11.79 -5.12
C PHE A 230 3.71 -10.37 -4.84
N ALA A 231 3.44 -9.56 -5.88
CA ALA A 231 2.89 -8.23 -5.70
C ALA A 231 1.50 -8.27 -5.06
N MET A 232 0.66 -9.20 -5.50
CA MET A 232 -0.65 -9.43 -4.94
C MET A 232 -0.59 -9.87 -3.47
N LEU A 233 0.28 -10.84 -3.17
CA LEU A 233 0.50 -11.34 -1.82
C LEU A 233 1.00 -10.24 -0.88
N ARG A 234 1.94 -9.41 -1.32
CA ARG A 234 2.50 -8.30 -0.53
C ARG A 234 1.44 -7.23 -0.25
N LEU A 235 0.67 -6.83 -1.26
CA LEU A 235 -0.42 -5.87 -1.09
C LEU A 235 -1.47 -6.41 -0.09
N TRP A 236 -1.80 -7.70 -0.22
CA TRP A 236 -2.73 -8.38 0.68
C TRP A 236 -2.28 -8.36 2.14
N ILE A 237 -1.04 -8.77 2.39
CA ILE A 237 -0.45 -8.80 3.74
C ILE A 237 -0.38 -7.38 4.32
N THR A 238 0.06 -6.41 3.52
CA THR A 238 0.17 -5.01 3.91
C THR A 238 -1.16 -4.47 4.41
N LEU A 239 -2.20 -4.59 3.61
CA LEU A 239 -3.54 -4.14 3.99
C LEU A 239 -4.07 -4.90 5.20
N SER A 240 -3.95 -6.24 5.23
CA SER A 240 -4.44 -7.05 6.34
C SER A 240 -3.83 -6.65 7.68
N ILE A 241 -2.51 -6.47 7.73
CA ILE A 241 -1.78 -6.12 8.96
C ILE A 241 -2.09 -4.69 9.39
N LEU A 242 -2.06 -3.74 8.47
CA LEU A 242 -2.31 -2.33 8.81
C LEU A 242 -3.75 -2.12 9.26
N THR A 243 -4.71 -2.75 8.59
CA THR A 243 -6.12 -2.77 9.00
C THR A 243 -6.29 -3.39 10.38
N PHE A 244 -5.62 -4.51 10.67
CA PHE A 244 -5.66 -5.12 12.00
C PHE A 244 -5.07 -4.19 13.08
N GLY A 245 -3.92 -3.58 12.78
CA GLY A 245 -3.28 -2.61 13.66
C GLY A 245 -4.17 -1.40 13.97
N LEU A 246 -4.85 -0.85 12.96
CA LEU A 246 -5.82 0.23 13.12
C LEU A 246 -7.01 -0.20 13.99
N LYS A 247 -7.61 -1.35 13.72
CA LYS A 247 -8.72 -1.89 14.54
C LYS A 247 -8.34 -2.01 16.01
N GLN A 248 -7.15 -2.57 16.28
CA GLN A 248 -6.68 -2.78 17.65
C GLN A 248 -6.39 -1.45 18.36
N SER A 249 -5.89 -0.46 17.61
CA SER A 249 -5.66 0.90 18.11
C SER A 249 -6.98 1.59 18.51
N TYR A 250 -8.01 1.53 17.68
CA TYR A 250 -9.33 2.12 17.97
C TYR A 250 -10.12 1.37 19.05
N ALA A 251 -9.95 0.06 19.17
CA ALA A 251 -10.58 -0.76 20.21
C ALA A 251 -10.02 -0.44 21.61
N ARG A 252 -8.76 -0.02 21.69
CA ARG A 252 -8.07 0.30 22.96
C ARG A 252 -8.04 1.79 23.29
N GLY A 253 -8.82 2.61 22.56
CA GLY A 253 -9.03 4.02 22.90
C GLY A 253 -7.88 4.95 22.55
N GLY A 254 -7.07 4.59 21.54
CA GLY A 254 -6.24 5.58 20.87
C GLY A 254 -7.09 6.72 20.31
#